data_AF-A0A933MTZ3-F1
#
_entry.id   AF-A0A933MTZ3-F1
#
_cell.length_a   1.000
_cell.length_b   1.000
_cell.length_c   1.000
_cell.angle_alpha   90.00
_cell.angle_beta   90.00
_cell.angle_gamma   90.00
#
_symmetry.space_group_name_H-M   'P 1'
#
loop_
_entity.id
_entity.type
_entity.pdbx_description
1 polymer ?
#
loop_
_entity_poly.entity_id
_entity_poly.type
_entity_poly.pdbx_seq_one_letter_code
_entity_poly.pdbx_strand_id
1 'polypeptide(L)'
;RAGERQGKPYYFITKKQFKKNIKKNKFFEYDFHYKNYYGLTYDEISKAETSGKICFWQAEYKGVITAKKKMPNLTAIFINSPLKILIKRMRRRETKLDENIFNQRIKDIEEWLKHLDIYDYVVKNEEGKLQQTINQVAKIIKKNTKTRG
;
A
#
# COMPACT_ATOMS: atom_id res chain seq x y z
N ARG A 1 -9.50 -14.75 5.44
CA ARG A 1 -9.69 -14.52 6.89
C ARG A 1 -11.18 -14.36 7.18
N ALA A 2 -11.62 -14.44 8.45
CA ALA A 2 -13.02 -14.18 8.79
C ALA A 2 -13.44 -12.79 8.29
N GLY A 3 -14.48 -12.74 7.46
CA GLY A 3 -15.00 -11.50 6.85
C GLY A 3 -14.44 -11.15 5.46
N GLU A 4 -13.45 -11.86 4.93
CA GLU A 4 -12.97 -11.67 3.56
C GLU A 4 -13.74 -12.59 2.59
N ARG A 5 -14.15 -12.06 1.44
CA ARG A 5 -14.85 -12.81 0.39
C ARG A 5 -14.30 -12.50 -0.99
N GLN A 6 -14.62 -13.34 -1.98
CA GLN A 6 -14.22 -13.10 -3.36
C GLN A 6 -14.63 -11.69 -3.83
N GLY A 7 -13.67 -10.94 -4.34
CA GLY A 7 -13.83 -9.57 -4.80
C GLY A 7 -13.91 -8.51 -3.68
N LYS A 8 -13.79 -8.88 -2.40
CA LYS A 8 -13.77 -7.94 -1.26
C LYS A 8 -12.92 -8.47 -0.08
N PRO A 9 -11.71 -7.93 0.17
CA PRO A 9 -10.97 -6.94 -0.63
C PRO A 9 -10.11 -7.56 -1.76
N TYR A 10 -10.02 -8.90 -1.84
CA TYR A 10 -9.15 -9.60 -2.79
C TYR A 10 -9.92 -10.46 -3.78
N TYR A 11 -9.33 -10.68 -4.95
CA TYR A 11 -9.67 -11.79 -5.82
C TYR A 11 -8.82 -13.00 -5.44
N PHE A 12 -9.40 -13.95 -4.72
CA PHE A 12 -8.72 -15.17 -4.32
C PHE A 12 -8.62 -16.11 -5.51
N ILE A 13 -7.39 -16.44 -5.90
CA ILE A 13 -7.08 -17.41 -6.96
C ILE A 13 -6.10 -18.46 -6.43
N THR A 14 -6.09 -19.62 -7.07
CA THR A 14 -5.16 -20.69 -6.70
C THR A 14 -3.71 -20.31 -7.04
N LYS A 15 -2.74 -20.89 -6.32
CA LYS A 15 -1.29 -20.73 -6.64
C LYS A 15 -0.97 -21.12 -8.09
N LYS A 16 -1.63 -22.15 -8.62
CA LYS A 16 -1.49 -22.59 -10.02
C LYS A 16 -1.97 -21.52 -11.01
N GLN A 17 -3.13 -20.93 -10.76
CA GLN A 17 -3.65 -19.81 -11.57
C GLN A 17 -2.75 -18.58 -11.46
N PHE A 18 -2.28 -18.23 -10.26
CA PHE A 18 -1.37 -17.10 -10.07
C PHE A 18 -0.10 -17.27 -10.91
N LYS A 19 0.57 -18.43 -10.82
CA LYS A 19 1.76 -18.73 -11.63
C LYS A 19 1.47 -18.73 -13.14
N LYS A 20 0.29 -19.19 -13.57
CA LYS A 20 -0.14 -19.09 -14.97
C LYS A 20 -0.28 -17.63 -15.41
N ASN A 21 -0.81 -16.76 -14.54
CA ASN A 21 -0.97 -15.33 -14.81
C ASN A 21 0.38 -14.59 -14.85
N ILE A 22 1.35 -14.99 -14.03
CA ILE A 22 2.75 -14.51 -14.15
C ILE A 22 3.30 -14.83 -15.54
N LYS A 23 3.19 -16.10 -15.98
CA LYS A 23 3.67 -16.52 -17.32
C LYS A 23 2.99 -15.79 -18.48
N LYS A 24 1.76 -15.30 -18.26
CA LYS A 24 0.98 -14.52 -19.22
C LYS A 24 1.19 -13.01 -19.10
N ASN A 25 2.15 -12.55 -18.30
CA ASN A 25 2.44 -11.14 -18.04
C ASN A 25 1.19 -10.33 -17.62
N LYS A 26 0.31 -10.92 -16.82
CA LYS A 26 -0.97 -10.28 -16.41
C LYS A 26 -0.84 -9.31 -15.23
N PHE A 27 0.26 -9.38 -14.50
CA PHE A 27 0.47 -8.56 -13.31
C PHE A 27 1.26 -7.29 -13.61
N PHE A 28 0.71 -6.16 -13.19
CA PHE A 28 1.43 -4.90 -13.10
C PHE A 28 2.53 -4.99 -12.05
N GLU A 29 2.22 -5.57 -10.90
CA GLU A 29 3.16 -5.84 -9.81
C GLU A 29 2.67 -7.07 -9.03
N TYR A 30 3.61 -7.82 -8.47
CA TYR A 30 3.31 -8.95 -7.60
C TYR A 30 4.46 -9.19 -6.63
N ASP A 31 4.12 -9.76 -5.47
CA ASP A 31 5.07 -10.13 -4.43
C ASP A 31 4.67 -11.47 -3.78
N PHE A 32 5.63 -12.08 -3.08
CA PHE A 32 5.41 -13.29 -2.30
C PHE A 32 5.86 -13.07 -0.86
N HIS A 33 4.90 -12.94 0.04
CA HIS A 33 5.14 -12.77 1.47
C HIS A 33 4.15 -13.59 2.29
N TYR A 34 4.53 -13.95 3.52
CA TYR A 34 3.73 -14.79 4.41
C TYR A 34 3.17 -16.07 3.73
N LYS A 35 3.99 -16.71 2.88
CA LYS A 35 3.68 -17.94 2.11
C LYS A 35 2.55 -17.82 1.06
N ASN A 36 2.13 -16.59 0.73
CA ASN A 36 1.07 -16.29 -0.23
C ASN A 36 1.56 -15.34 -1.33
N TYR A 37 0.92 -15.42 -2.50
CA TYR A 37 1.14 -14.49 -3.60
C TYR A 37 0.10 -13.38 -3.56
N TYR A 38 0.56 -12.16 -3.80
CA TYR A 38 -0.25 -10.97 -3.92
C TYR A 38 0.13 -10.26 -5.21
N GLY A 39 -0.82 -9.60 -5.87
CA GLY A 39 -0.49 -8.85 -7.06
C GLY A 39 -1.63 -7.98 -7.54
N LEU A 40 -1.24 -6.93 -8.26
CA LEU A 40 -2.11 -5.99 -8.95
C LEU A 40 -2.02 -6.27 -10.44
N THR A 41 -3.16 -6.41 -11.12
CA THR A 41 -3.19 -6.69 -12.57
C THR A 41 -3.19 -5.40 -13.38
N TYR A 42 -2.72 -5.49 -14.64
CA TYR A 42 -2.86 -4.37 -15.58
C TYR A 42 -4.33 -4.00 -15.83
N ASP A 43 -5.23 -4.98 -15.84
CA ASP A 43 -6.66 -4.75 -16.03
C ASP A 43 -7.24 -3.87 -14.92
N GLU A 44 -6.82 -4.05 -13.66
CA GLU A 44 -7.27 -3.19 -12.55
C GLU A 44 -6.68 -1.78 -12.61
N ILE A 45 -5.42 -1.63 -13.06
CA ILE A 45 -4.83 -0.31 -13.33
C ILE A 45 -5.63 0.41 -14.43
N SER A 46 -5.91 -0.26 -15.54
CA SER A 46 -6.67 0.32 -16.66
C SER A 46 -8.08 0.74 -16.24
N LYS A 47 -8.77 -0.08 -15.44
CA LYS A 47 -10.07 0.29 -14.85
C LYS A 47 -9.95 1.51 -13.94
N ALA A 48 -8.90 1.60 -13.13
CA ALA A 48 -8.67 2.75 -12.26
C ALA A 48 -8.45 4.03 -13.07
N GLU A 49 -7.58 3.99 -14.08
CA GLU A 49 -7.26 5.14 -14.94
C GLU A 49 -8.48 5.64 -15.74
N THR A 50 -9.31 4.73 -16.24
CA THR A 50 -10.50 5.07 -17.04
C THR A 50 -11.74 5.41 -16.21
N SER A 51 -11.69 5.24 -14.88
CA SER A 51 -12.85 5.45 -14.02
C SER A 51 -13.29 6.91 -13.87
N GLY A 52 -12.44 7.87 -14.25
CA GLY A 52 -12.64 9.30 -13.99
C GLY A 52 -12.62 9.67 -12.50
N LYS A 53 -12.20 8.75 -11.62
CA LYS A 53 -12.16 8.93 -10.16
C LYS A 53 -10.72 8.99 -9.66
N ILE A 54 -10.56 9.51 -8.45
CA ILE A 54 -9.31 9.40 -7.71
C ILE A 54 -9.23 7.97 -7.15
N CYS A 55 -8.28 7.19 -7.66
CA CYS A 55 -8.03 5.84 -7.19
C CYS A 55 -6.90 5.83 -6.17
N PHE A 56 -7.09 5.08 -5.09
CA PHE A 56 -6.08 4.87 -4.06
C PHE A 56 -5.52 3.47 -4.17
N TRP A 57 -4.21 3.35 -4.08
CA TRP A 57 -3.52 2.08 -3.95
C TRP A 57 -2.71 2.09 -2.65
N GLN A 58 -3.06 1.17 -1.75
CA GLN A 58 -2.22 0.86 -0.59
C GLN A 58 -1.15 -0.13 -1.03
N ALA A 59 0.10 0.33 -1.10
CA ALA A 59 1.24 -0.45 -1.58
C ALA A 59 2.36 -0.53 -0.53
N GLU A 60 3.18 -1.58 -0.62
CA GLU A 60 4.46 -1.63 0.08
C GLU A 60 5.54 -0.84 -0.67
N TYR A 61 6.69 -0.56 -0.04
CA TYR A 61 7.76 0.25 -0.66
C TYR A 61 8.23 -0.31 -2.01
N LYS A 62 8.39 -1.64 -2.15
CA LYS A 62 8.75 -2.29 -3.43
C LYS A 62 7.68 -2.07 -4.51
N GLY A 63 6.42 -2.11 -4.10
CA GLY A 63 5.27 -1.80 -4.96
C GLY A 63 5.33 -0.35 -5.44
N VAL A 64 5.64 0.60 -4.55
CA VAL A 64 5.83 2.03 -4.88
C VAL A 64 6.98 2.23 -5.87
N ILE A 65 8.13 1.58 -5.66
CA ILE A 65 9.27 1.62 -6.60
C ILE A 65 8.83 1.14 -7.99
N THR A 66 8.13 0.01 -8.05
CA THR A 66 7.63 -0.56 -9.32
C THR A 66 6.62 0.37 -9.98
N ALA A 67 5.70 0.93 -9.18
CA ALA A 67 4.69 1.87 -9.63
C ALA A 67 5.31 3.12 -10.23
N LYS A 68 6.27 3.76 -9.53
CA LYS A 68 6.96 4.96 -9.99
C LYS A 68 7.69 4.76 -11.32
N LYS A 69 8.29 3.58 -11.53
CA LYS A 69 8.94 3.23 -12.81
C LYS A 69 7.95 3.11 -13.97
N LYS A 70 6.76 2.54 -13.72
CA LYS A 70 5.76 2.26 -14.77
C LYS A 70 4.75 3.40 -14.96
N MET A 71 4.51 4.18 -13.92
CA MET A 71 3.56 5.29 -13.84
C MET A 71 4.25 6.51 -13.21
N PRO A 72 5.11 7.23 -13.95
CA PRO A 72 5.87 8.36 -13.40
C PRO A 72 5.01 9.46 -12.77
N ASN A 73 3.77 9.62 -13.27
CA ASN A 73 2.81 10.61 -12.79
C ASN A 73 2.05 10.18 -11.51
N LEU A 74 2.30 8.98 -10.98
CA LEU A 74 1.69 8.50 -9.75
C LEU A 74 2.21 9.30 -8.55
N THR A 75 1.30 9.87 -7.76
CA THR A 75 1.64 10.53 -6.49
C THR A 75 1.69 9.50 -5.37
N ALA A 76 2.86 9.35 -4.74
CA ALA A 76 3.09 8.48 -3.60
C ALA A 76 3.15 9.33 -2.32
N ILE A 77 2.32 8.96 -1.33
CA ILE A 77 2.24 9.65 -0.04
C ILE A 77 2.57 8.64 1.07
N PHE A 78 3.62 8.90 1.84
CA PHE A 78 3.96 8.13 3.02
C PHE A 78 3.34 8.76 4.27
N ILE A 79 2.56 7.98 5.03
CA ILE A 79 2.02 8.43 6.32
C ILE A 79 2.92 7.90 7.43
N ASN A 80 3.78 8.78 7.95
CA ASN A 80 4.74 8.43 8.99
C ASN A 80 4.16 8.63 10.40
N SER A 81 4.66 7.88 11.38
CA SER A 81 4.50 8.19 12.81
C SER A 81 5.77 7.72 13.54
N PRO A 82 6.12 8.31 14.70
CA PRO A 82 7.24 7.81 15.50
C PRO A 82 7.13 6.29 15.73
N LEU A 83 8.23 5.56 15.53
CA LEU A 83 8.24 4.09 15.59
C LEU A 83 7.62 3.55 16.89
N LYS A 84 7.94 4.17 18.03
CA LYS A 84 7.35 3.84 19.33
C LYS A 84 5.81 3.90 19.34
N ILE A 85 5.23 4.87 18.63
CA ILE A 85 3.77 5.03 18.51
C ILE A 85 3.20 3.96 17.56
N LEU A 86 3.87 3.68 16.44
CA LEU A 86 3.46 2.61 15.50
C LEU A 86 3.40 1.25 16.20
N ILE A 87 4.46 0.90 16.93
CA ILE A 87 4.58 -0.33 17.72
C ILE A 87 3.43 -0.40 18.75
N LYS A 88 3.20 0.67 19.52
CA LYS A 88 2.10 0.74 20.50
C LYS A 88 0.73 0.54 19.85
N ARG A 89 0.47 1.20 18.71
CA ARG A 89 -0.79 1.06 17.95
C ARG A 89 -0.96 -0.34 17.38
N MET A 90 0.11 -0.97 16.90
CA MET A 90 0.09 -2.34 16.39
C MET A 90 -0.28 -3.35 17.49
N ARG A 91 0.37 -3.28 18.65
CA ARG A 91 0.04 -4.13 19.82
C ARG A 91 -1.41 -3.96 20.28
N ARG A 92 -1.91 -2.72 20.28
CA ARG A 92 -3.31 -2.44 20.69
C ARG A 92 -4.33 -3.05 19.71
N ARG A 93 -4.03 -3.06 18.41
CA ARG A 93 -4.94 -3.60 17.38
C ARG A 93 -4.89 -5.12 17.30
N GLU A 94 -3.72 -5.71 17.47
CA GLU A 94 -3.49 -7.13 17.25
C GLU A 94 -2.94 -7.78 18.52
N THR A 95 -3.79 -7.82 19.55
CA THR A 95 -3.43 -8.30 20.90
C THR A 95 -3.01 -9.76 20.95
N LYS A 96 -3.39 -10.57 19.96
CA LYS A 96 -3.04 -11.99 19.81
C LYS A 96 -2.03 -12.25 18.68
N LEU A 97 -1.31 -11.23 18.22
CA LEU A 97 -0.34 -11.42 17.14
C LEU A 97 0.85 -12.25 17.64
N ASP A 98 1.23 -13.25 16.85
CA ASP A 98 2.44 -14.04 17.08
C ASP A 98 3.68 -13.13 17.13
N GLU A 99 4.57 -13.40 18.10
CA GLU A 99 5.77 -12.58 18.36
C GLU A 99 6.73 -12.55 17.17
N ASN A 100 6.88 -13.65 16.43
CA ASN A 100 7.76 -13.68 15.27
C ASN A 100 7.19 -12.81 14.14
N ILE A 101 5.87 -12.85 13.92
CA ILE A 101 5.19 -11.99 12.96
C ILE A 101 5.29 -10.52 13.38
N PHE A 102 5.11 -10.22 14.67
CA PHE A 102 5.24 -8.88 15.19
C PHE A 102 6.65 -8.30 14.96
N ASN A 103 7.69 -9.06 15.27
CA ASN A 103 9.08 -8.65 15.06
C ASN A 103 9.41 -8.50 13.57
N GLN A 104 8.88 -9.37 12.71
CA GLN A 104 9.04 -9.22 11.26
C GLN A 104 8.44 -7.90 10.78
N ARG A 105 7.23 -7.54 11.21
CA ARG A 105 6.60 -6.27 10.83
C ARG A 105 7.36 -5.05 11.32
N ILE A 106 7.99 -5.11 12.49
CA ILE A 106 8.86 -4.02 12.97
C ILE A 106 10.04 -3.84 12.01
N LYS A 107 10.72 -4.93 11.65
CA LYS A 107 11.82 -4.89 10.67
C LYS A 107 11.36 -4.34 9.32
N ASP A 108 10.16 -4.74 8.87
CA ASP A 108 9.58 -4.22 7.63
C ASP A 108 9.36 -2.70 7.72
N ILE A 109 8.83 -2.18 8.83
CA ILE A 109 8.66 -0.73 9.04
C ILE A 109 10.01 -0.01 9.06
N GLU A 110 11.00 -0.54 9.77
CA GLU A 110 12.35 0.03 9.81
C GLU A 110 13.00 0.07 8.43
N GLU A 111 12.78 -0.96 7.62
CA GLU A 111 13.22 -0.99 6.23
C GLU A 111 12.49 0.08 5.40
N TRP A 112 11.17 0.22 5.54
CA TRP A 112 10.41 1.26 4.82
C TRP A 112 10.93 2.67 5.10
N LEU A 113 11.34 2.95 6.34
CA LEU A 113 11.90 4.24 6.74
C LEU A 113 13.23 4.58 6.05
N LYS A 114 13.92 3.61 5.44
CA LYS A 114 15.14 3.84 4.64
C LYS A 114 14.83 4.29 3.21
N HIS A 115 13.61 4.07 2.73
CA HIS A 115 13.19 4.35 1.35
C HIS A 115 12.22 5.53 1.30
N LEU A 116 12.37 6.55 2.15
CA LEU A 116 11.46 7.71 2.17
C LEU A 116 11.59 8.59 0.93
N ASP A 117 12.71 8.51 0.22
CA ASP A 117 13.04 9.23 -1.00
C ASP A 117 12.15 8.86 -2.20
N ILE A 118 11.53 7.67 -2.19
CA ILE A 118 10.64 7.23 -3.28
C ILE A 118 9.25 7.88 -3.23
N TYR A 119 8.93 8.60 -2.15
CA TYR A 119 7.63 9.21 -1.91
C TYR A 119 7.66 10.72 -2.21
N ASP A 120 6.64 11.23 -2.89
CA ASP A 120 6.54 12.67 -3.18
C ASP A 120 6.21 13.50 -1.94
N TYR A 121 5.52 12.88 -0.98
CA TYR A 121 5.08 13.51 0.26
C TYR A 121 5.26 12.56 1.45
N VAL A 122 5.78 13.10 2.55
CA VAL A 122 5.80 12.44 3.86
C VAL A 122 4.92 13.24 4.81
N VAL A 123 3.85 12.62 5.31
CA VAL A 123 2.87 13.24 6.22
C VAL A 123 3.00 12.61 7.61
N LYS A 124 3.24 13.42 8.64
CA LYS A 124 3.36 12.92 10.02
C LYS A 124 1.99 12.82 10.69
N ASN A 125 1.65 11.62 11.14
CA ASN A 125 0.44 11.30 11.90
C ASN A 125 0.75 11.14 13.40
N GLU A 126 0.71 12.25 14.13
CA GLU A 126 0.97 12.25 15.56
C GLU A 126 -0.22 11.72 16.37
N GLU A 127 0.02 11.30 17.63
CA GLU A 127 -1.05 10.90 18.53
C GLU A 127 -2.03 12.06 18.76
N GLY A 128 -3.33 11.79 18.65
CA GLY A 128 -4.38 12.80 18.80
C GLY A 128 -4.55 13.78 17.62
N LYS A 129 -3.71 13.71 16.57
CA LYS A 129 -3.74 14.66 15.43
C LYS A 129 -4.29 14.07 14.13
N LEU A 130 -5.24 13.14 14.23
CA LEU A 130 -5.84 12.48 13.07
C LEU A 130 -6.45 13.49 12.08
N GLN A 131 -7.24 14.44 12.57
CA GLN A 131 -7.91 15.42 11.71
C GLN A 131 -6.91 16.29 10.93
N GLN A 132 -5.79 16.65 11.56
CA GLN A 132 -4.74 17.43 10.91
C GLN A 132 -4.06 16.61 9.80
N THR A 133 -3.80 15.33 10.05
CA THR A 133 -3.26 14.38 9.07
C THR A 133 -4.19 14.26 7.86
N ILE A 134 -5.50 14.09 8.10
CA ILE A 134 -6.52 14.02 7.04
C ILE A 134 -6.50 15.30 6.20
N ASN A 135 -6.49 16.46 6.85
CA ASN A 135 -6.50 17.75 6.16
C ASN A 135 -5.24 17.94 5.29
N GLN A 136 -4.06 17.49 5.76
CA GLN A 136 -2.82 17.55 4.99
C GLN A 136 -2.87 16.64 3.76
N VAL A 137 -3.27 15.38 3.92
CA VAL A 137 -3.41 14.44 2.81
C VAL A 137 -4.44 14.94 1.79
N ALA A 138 -5.59 15.46 2.24
CA ALA A 138 -6.61 16.03 1.36
C ALA A 138 -6.10 17.22 0.55
N LYS A 139 -5.27 18.09 1.15
CA LYS A 139 -4.61 19.19 0.42
C LYS A 139 -3.64 18.68 -0.64
N ILE A 140 -2.85 17.66 -0.32
CA ILE A 140 -1.92 17.02 -1.27
C ILE A 140 -2.70 16.42 -2.45
N ILE A 141 -3.77 15.68 -2.18
CA ILE A 141 -4.62 15.09 -3.23
C ILE A 141 -5.17 16.20 -4.13
N LYS A 142 -5.81 17.22 -3.56
CA LYS A 142 -6.38 18.35 -4.34
C LYS A 142 -5.33 19.07 -5.20
N LYS A 143 -4.12 19.26 -4.68
CA LYS A 143 -3.01 19.89 -5.42
C LYS A 143 -2.62 19.07 -6.65
N ASN A 144 -2.50 17.75 -6.50
CA ASN A 144 -2.01 16.85 -7.56
C ASN A 144 -3.10 16.42 -8.55
N THR A 145 -4.39 16.63 -8.23
CA THR A 145 -5.50 16.38 -9.16
C THR A 145 -5.86 17.60 -10.01
N LYS A 146 -5.61 18.83 -9.54
CA LYS A 146 -5.89 20.06 -10.30
C LYS A 146 -4.90 20.31 -11.45
N THR A 147 -3.68 19.80 -11.34
CA THR A 147 -2.63 19.92 -12.37
C THR A 147 -2.75 18.91 -13.51
N ARG A 148 -3.79 18.05 -13.51
CA ARG A 148 -4.07 17.08 -14.57
C ARG A 148 -5.15 17.54 -15.57
N GLY A 149 -5.53 18.82 -15.51
CA GLY A 149 -6.44 19.47 -16.45
C GLY A 149 -5.70 20.41 -17.39
#